data_AF-A0A2J6WVW8-F1
#
_entry.id   AF-A0A2J6WVW8-F1
#
_cell.length_a   1.000
_cell.length_b   1.000
_cell.length_c   1.000
_cell.angle_alpha   90.00
_cell.angle_beta   90.00
_cell.angle_gamma   90.00
#
_symmetry.space_group_name_H-M   'P 1'
#
loop_
_entity.id
_entity.type
_entity.pdbx_description
1 polymer ?
#
loop_
_entity_poly.entity_id
_entity_poly.type
_entity_poly.pdbx_seq_one_letter_code
_entity_poly.pdbx_strand_id
1 'polypeptide(L)' 'MKFVTFINAYPDKYSDMFLLLKSMHVPDGISIISSYFIFGKPDAMVIFECGDESKALKFVETFAGVGDTETHVIVSVERI' A
#
# COMPACT_ATOMS: atom_id res chain seq x y z
N MET A 1 10.74 -9.34 1.98
CA MET A 1 9.70 -9.67 0.98
C MET A 1 9.16 -8.37 0.41
N LYS A 2 8.76 -8.37 -0.87
CA LYS A 2 8.13 -7.21 -1.51
C LYS A 2 6.63 -7.42 -1.57
N PHE A 3 5.87 -6.37 -1.33
CA PHE A 3 4.41 -6.37 -1.36
C PHE A 3 3.93 -5.24 -2.26
N VAL A 4 2.79 -5.45 -2.90
CA VAL A 4 2.00 -4.39 -3.55
C VAL A 4 0.63 -4.36 -2.90
N THR A 5 0.19 -3.18 -2.47
CA THR A 5 -1.15 -2.92 -1.96
C THR A 5 -1.86 -1.96 -2.89
N PHE A 6 -2.99 -2.40 -3.43
CA PHE A 6 -3.93 -1.57 -4.15
C PHE A 6 -4.99 -1.03 -3.20
N ILE A 7 -5.40 0.22 -3.39
CA ILE A 7 -6.38 0.89 -2.54
C ILE A 7 -7.51 1.41 -3.41
N ASN A 8 -8.74 1.02 -3.05
CA ASN A 8 -9.98 1.56 -3.59
C ASN A 8 -10.60 2.48 -2.53
N ALA A 9 -10.44 3.79 -2.69
CA ALA A 9 -10.98 4.78 -1.78
C ALA A 9 -12.50 4.64 -1.66
N TYR A 10 -13.01 4.72 -0.43
CA TYR A 10 -14.44 4.86 -0.19
C TYR A 10 -14.98 6.17 -0.78
N PRO A 11 -16.30 6.26 -1.02
CA PRO A 11 -16.93 7.54 -1.36
C PRO A 11 -16.49 8.63 -0.38
N ASP A 12 -16.15 9.80 -0.91
CA ASP A 12 -15.67 10.98 -0.17
C ASP A 12 -14.34 10.82 0.61
N LYS A 13 -13.69 9.65 0.56
CA LYS A 13 -12.39 9.39 1.22
C LYS A 13 -11.17 9.61 0.32
N TYR A 14 -11.36 10.02 -0.93
CA TYR A 14 -10.25 10.23 -1.86
C TYR A 14 -9.22 11.26 -1.34
N SER A 15 -9.70 12.39 -0.79
CA SER A 15 -8.82 13.42 -0.22
C SER A 15 -8.08 12.93 1.04
N ASP A 16 -8.76 12.16 1.89
CA ASP A 16 -8.16 11.57 3.10
C ASP A 16 -7.08 10.55 2.72
N MET A 17 -7.36 9.67 1.74
CA MET A 17 -6.38 8.75 1.17
C MET A 17 -5.20 9.51 0.57
N PHE A 18 -5.47 10.61 -0.15
CA PHE A 18 -4.43 11.41 -0.76
C PHE A 18 -3.46 12.00 0.27
N LEU A 19 -4.01 12.56 1.35
CA LEU A 19 -3.23 13.07 2.46
C LEU A 19 -2.47 11.94 3.17
N LEU A 20 -3.16 10.83 3.46
CA LEU A 20 -2.57 9.65 4.10
C LEU A 20 -1.33 9.18 3.34
N LEU A 21 -1.41 8.98 2.01
CA LEU A 21 -0.28 8.50 1.22
C LEU A 21 0.87 9.50 1.12
N LYS A 22 0.59 10.81 1.18
CA LYS A 22 1.62 11.86 1.16
C LYS A 22 2.35 12.04 2.48
N SER A 23 1.65 11.87 3.60
CA SER A 23 2.18 12.13 4.94
C SER A 23 2.23 10.87 5.80
N MET A 24 2.22 9.70 5.18
CA MET A 24 2.16 8.43 5.89
C MET A 24 3.39 8.26 6.78
N HIS A 25 3.15 7.94 8.05
CA HIS A 25 4.23 7.46 8.91
C HIS A 25 4.55 6.01 8.55
N VAL A 26 5.79 5.75 8.15
CA VAL A 26 6.25 4.39 7.80
C VAL A 26 6.75 3.71 9.08
N PRO A 27 6.13 2.62 9.54
CA PRO A 27 6.56 1.91 10.75
C PRO A 27 7.94 1.26 10.61
N ASP A 28 8.61 1.03 11.74
CA ASP A 28 9.90 0.33 11.77
C ASP A 28 9.85 -1.06 11.14
N GLY A 29 10.79 -1.32 10.23
CA GLY A 29 10.88 -2.58 9.49
C GLY A 29 10.05 -2.62 8.21
N ILE A 30 9.48 -1.49 7.80
CA ILE A 30 8.82 -1.30 6.52
C ILE A 30 9.58 -0.26 5.72
N SER A 31 9.83 -0.54 4.45
CA SER A 31 10.46 0.37 3.51
C SER A 31 9.55 0.59 2.32
N ILE A 32 9.06 1.81 2.12
CA ILE A 32 8.26 2.14 0.94
C ILE A 32 9.18 2.24 -0.27
N ILE A 33 8.97 1.38 -1.26
CA ILE A 33 9.69 1.44 -2.54
C ILE A 33 9.09 2.55 -3.40
N SER A 34 7.76 2.58 -3.50
CA SER A 34 7.05 3.58 -4.29
C SER A 34 5.56 3.64 -3.94
N SER A 35 4.94 4.79 -4.22
CA SER A 35 3.49 4.98 -4.10
C SER A 35 2.98 5.80 -5.28
N TYR A 36 1.79 5.47 -5.77
CA TYR A 36 1.19 6.07 -6.96
C TYR A 36 -0.30 6.29 -6.76
N PHE A 37 -0.82 7.40 -7.28
CA PHE A 37 -2.23 7.52 -7.61
C PHE A 37 -2.44 7.02 -9.02
N ILE A 38 -3.53 6.30 -9.22
CA ILE A 38 -3.87 5.68 -10.50
C ILE A 38 -5.14 6.37 -11.02
N PHE A 39 -5.14 6.68 -12.30
CA PHE A 39 -6.34 7.18 -12.96
C PHE A 39 -7.26 6.00 -13.29
N GLY A 40 -8.36 5.88 -12.55
CA GLY A 40 -9.29 4.75 -12.62
C GLY A 40 -9.29 3.94 -11.33
N LYS A 41 -9.73 2.69 -11.39
CA LYS A 41 -9.61 1.72 -10.28
C LYS A 41 -8.46 0.74 -10.57
N PRO A 42 -7.64 0.40 -9.57
CA PRO A 42 -7.65 0.94 -8.20
C PRO A 42 -7.24 2.42 -8.16
N ASP A 43 -7.60 3.15 -7.11
CA ASP A 43 -7.33 4.59 -7.04
C ASP A 43 -5.88 4.90 -6.66
N ALA A 44 -5.24 3.99 -5.93
CA ALA A 44 -3.84 4.10 -5.54
C ALA A 44 -3.15 2.74 -5.42
N MET A 45 -1.82 2.77 -5.43
CA MET A 45 -0.95 1.62 -5.26
C MET A 45 0.25 2.01 -4.38
N VAL A 46 0.64 1.11 -3.47
CA VAL A 46 1.84 1.23 -2.64
C VAL A 46 2.68 -0.04 -2.79
N ILE A 47 3.94 0.11 -3.12
CA ILE A 47 4.93 -0.96 -3.16
C ILE A 47 5.87 -0.79 -1.97
N PHE A 48 6.03 -1.84 -1.17
CA PHE A 48 6.87 -1.79 0.02
C PHE A 48 7.60 -3.10 0.28
N GLU A 49 8.70 -3.02 1.02
CA GLU A 49 9.43 -4.15 1.56
C GLU A 49 9.16 -4.31 3.05
N CYS A 50 8.98 -5.56 3.45
CA CYS A 50 8.89 -5.95 4.86
C CYS A 50 9.56 -7.31 5.06
N GLY A 51 10.21 -7.50 6.21
CA GLY A 51 10.82 -8.77 6.60
C GLY A 51 9.85 -9.79 7.20
N ASP A 52 8.60 -9.39 7.50
CA ASP A 52 7.62 -10.17 8.26
C ASP A 52 6.19 -9.89 7.73
N GLU A 53 5.45 -10.94 7.38
CA GLU A 53 4.07 -10.84 6.88
C GLU A 53 3.12 -10.21 7.92
N SER A 54 3.32 -10.47 9.21
CA SER A 54 2.51 -9.92 10.30
C SER A 54 2.66 -8.40 10.39
N LYS A 55 3.86 -7.89 10.11
CA LYS A 55 4.12 -6.43 10.04
C LYS A 55 3.54 -5.82 8.76
N ALA A 56 3.61 -6.55 7.64
CA ALA A 56 2.97 -6.13 6.39
C ALA A 56 1.45 -5.98 6.57
N LEU A 57 0.79 -6.94 7.22
CA LEU A 57 -0.63 -6.87 7.52
C LEU A 57 -1.00 -5.62 8.35
N LYS A 58 -0.29 -5.40 9.46
CA LYS A 58 -0.50 -4.22 10.32
C LYS A 58 -0.32 -2.88 9.59
N PHE A 59 0.58 -2.85 8.62
CA PHE A 59 0.76 -1.67 7.79
C PHE A 59 -0.39 -1.45 6.82
N VAL A 60 -0.90 -2.51 6.20
CA VAL A 60 -2.06 -2.41 5.31
C VAL A 60 -3.31 -1.95 6.06
N GLU A 61 -3.46 -2.31 7.35
CA GLU A 61 -4.55 -1.82 8.21
C GLU A 61 -4.59 -0.29 8.32
N THR A 62 -3.47 0.42 8.09
CA THR A 62 -3.45 1.90 8.09
C THR A 62 -4.35 2.50 7.00
N PHE A 63 -4.65 1.75 5.95
CA PHE A 63 -5.51 2.19 4.84
C PHE A 63 -6.99 1.84 5.05
N ALA A 64 -7.33 1.00 6.04
CA ALA A 64 -8.71 0.53 6.26
C ALA A 64 -9.71 1.68 6.54
N GLY A 65 -9.22 2.84 7.00
CA GLY A 65 -10.05 4.03 7.23
C GLY A 65 -10.36 4.85 5.97
N VAL A 66 -9.67 4.59 4.86
CA VAL A 66 -9.80 5.37 3.62
C VAL A 66 -10.31 4.57 2.43
N GLY A 67 -10.20 3.24 2.46
CA GLY A 67 -10.67 2.40 1.36
C GLY A 67 -10.45 0.92 1.55
N ASP A 68 -11.03 0.13 0.64
CA ASP A 68 -10.77 -1.30 0.54
C ASP A 68 -9.37 -1.53 -0.03
N THR A 69 -8.65 -2.49 0.55
CA THR A 69 -7.29 -2.82 0.12
C THR A 69 -7.17 -4.24 -0.39
N GLU A 70 -6.40 -4.42 -1.46
CA GLU A 70 -5.97 -5.72 -1.94
C GLU A 70 -4.44 -5.78 -1.92
N THR A 71 -3.86 -6.77 -1.24
CA THR A 71 -2.41 -6.88 -1.06
C THR A 71 -1.88 -8.19 -1.62
N HIS A 72 -0.80 -8.11 -2.39
CA HIS A 72 -0.13 -9.26 -2.99
C HIS A 72 1.36 -9.27 -2.65
N VAL A 73 1.92 -10.47 -2.51
CA VAL A 73 3.38 -10.68 -2.43
C VAL A 73 3.95 -10.62 -3.85
N ILE A 74 4.98 -9.82 -4.05
CA ILE A 74 5.71 -9.71 -5.31
C ILE A 74 6.81 -10.77 -5.33
N VAL A 75 6.82 -11.61 -6.36
CA VAL A 75 7.87 -12.57 -6.64
C VAL A 75 8.69 -12.08 -7.84
N SER A 76 10.02 -12.01 -7.68
CA SER A 76 10.91 -11.60 -8.77
C SER A 76 10.91 -12.65 -9.89
N VAL A 77 10.86 -12.19 -11.14
CA VAL A 77 10.97 -13.05 -12.34
C VAL A 77 12.39 -13.01 -12.89
N GLU A 78 13.40 -12.76 -12.05
CA GLU A 78 14.80 -12.88 -12.48
C GLU A 78 15.00 -14.21 -13.20
N ARG A 79 15.27 -14.14 -14.51
CA ARG A 79 15.66 -15.30 -15.30
C ARG A 79 17.05 -15.68 -14.80
N ILE A 80 17.15 -16.90 -14.27
CA ILE A 80 18.43 -17.58 -14.05
C ILE A 80 19.21 -17.59 -15.36
#